data_AF-A0A0Q7VXZ1-F1
#
_entry.id   AF-A0A0Q7VXZ1-F1
#
_cell.length_a   1.000
_cell.length_b   1.000
_cell.length_c   1.000
_cell.angle_alpha   90.00
_cell.angle_beta   90.00
_cell.angle_gamma   90.00
#
_symmetry.space_group_name_H-M   'P 1'
#
loop_
_entity.id
_entity.type
_entity.pdbx_description
1 polymer ?
#
loop_
_entity_poly.entity_id
_entity_poly.type
_entity_poly.pdbx_seq_one_letter_code
_entity_poly.pdbx_strand_id
1 'polypeptide(L)'
;MDNFIGEIRLFAGNFPPLGWAFCDGSLLSIAQNTALFALIGTTYGGNGQTTFALPDLRGRVPLHQGTQPGTANNYVMGQQAGAETVTLTSNQIPLHSHSASASTAVPPATGSGITLTGPAVYVPAAPAKPKFYAPAGSATVAMSAQAIQPAGGNQPHDNMAPFLAVSFIIAIEGIFPSQN
;
A
#
# COMPACT_ATOMS: atom_id res chain seq x y z
N MET A 1 0.32 23.65 -32.30
CA MET A 1 1.10 22.80 -31.37
C MET A 1 0.85 21.39 -31.85
N ASP A 2 1.89 20.68 -32.22
CA ASP A 2 1.73 19.36 -32.81
C ASP A 2 1.77 18.33 -31.67
N ASN A 3 0.59 17.87 -31.25
CA ASN A 3 0.43 16.74 -30.34
C ASN A 3 -0.08 15.53 -31.13
N PHE A 4 0.21 14.34 -30.64
CA PHE A 4 -0.43 13.14 -31.18
C PHE A 4 -1.80 12.94 -30.55
N ILE A 5 -2.77 12.43 -31.33
CA ILE A 5 -4.05 11.99 -30.77
C ILE A 5 -3.76 10.86 -29.78
N GLY A 6 -4.39 10.91 -28.60
CA GLY A 6 -4.17 9.95 -27.52
C GLY A 6 -2.98 10.25 -26.60
N GLU A 7 -2.23 11.33 -26.87
CA GLU A 7 -1.15 11.78 -25.97
C GLU A 7 -1.73 12.27 -24.64
N ILE A 8 -1.16 11.82 -23.52
CA ILE A 8 -1.55 12.23 -22.17
C ILE A 8 -0.52 13.20 -21.60
N ARG A 9 -0.98 14.30 -21.00
CA ARG A 9 -0.13 15.31 -20.35
C ARG A 9 -0.62 15.65 -18.95
N LEU A 10 0.32 16.01 -18.09
CA LEU A 10 0.03 16.72 -16.85
C LEU A 10 -0.40 18.15 -17.19
N PHE A 11 -1.43 18.63 -16.50
CA PHE A 11 -2.03 19.93 -16.76
C PHE A 11 -2.52 20.58 -15.46
N ALA A 12 -2.09 21.81 -15.21
CA ALA A 12 -2.41 22.53 -13.97
C ALA A 12 -3.70 23.38 -14.04
N GLY A 13 -4.39 23.39 -15.20
CA GLY A 13 -5.65 24.13 -15.36
C GLY A 13 -6.88 23.37 -14.90
N ASN A 14 -7.99 24.09 -14.73
CA ASN A 14 -9.28 23.58 -14.23
C ASN A 14 -10.31 23.27 -15.33
N PHE A 15 -9.99 23.55 -16.61
CA PHE A 15 -10.77 23.14 -17.78
C PHE A 15 -9.83 22.56 -18.86
N PRO A 16 -10.24 21.54 -19.62
CA PRO A 16 -9.41 21.02 -20.68
C PRO A 16 -9.35 22.05 -21.82
N PRO A 17 -8.17 22.35 -22.39
CA PRO A 17 -8.08 23.19 -23.58
C PRO A 17 -8.84 22.60 -24.78
N LEU A 18 -9.12 23.42 -25.80
CA LEU A 18 -9.70 22.94 -27.06
C LEU A 18 -8.84 21.82 -27.66
N GLY A 19 -9.47 20.73 -28.11
CA GLY A 19 -8.78 19.54 -28.62
C GLY A 19 -8.28 18.58 -27.54
N TRP A 20 -8.60 18.82 -26.27
CA TRP A 20 -8.26 17.97 -25.13
C TRP A 20 -9.49 17.60 -24.30
N ALA A 21 -9.38 16.50 -23.56
CA ALA A 21 -10.34 16.08 -22.55
C ALA A 21 -9.61 15.68 -21.26
N PHE A 22 -10.28 15.68 -20.12
CA PHE A 22 -9.71 15.16 -18.88
C PHE A 22 -9.66 13.62 -18.90
N CYS A 23 -8.64 13.05 -18.24
CA CYS A 23 -8.57 11.62 -17.99
C CYS A 23 -9.34 11.25 -16.71
N ASP A 24 -10.67 11.34 -16.76
CA ASP A 24 -11.58 11.12 -15.62
C ASP A 24 -12.57 9.96 -15.82
N GLY A 25 -12.35 9.10 -16.83
CA GLY A 25 -13.23 7.98 -17.16
C GLY A 25 -14.47 8.36 -17.98
N SER A 26 -14.59 9.61 -18.45
CA SER A 26 -15.73 10.05 -19.26
C SER A 26 -15.96 9.19 -20.50
N LEU A 27 -17.24 8.95 -20.82
CA LEU A 27 -17.67 8.30 -22.06
C LEU A 27 -17.76 9.33 -23.19
N LEU A 28 -17.09 9.05 -24.31
CA LEU A 28 -17.18 9.85 -25.53
C LEU A 28 -17.93 9.10 -26.63
N SER A 29 -18.57 9.87 -27.52
CA SER A 29 -19.19 9.34 -28.73
C SER A 29 -18.10 8.90 -29.72
N ILE A 30 -18.20 7.66 -30.21
CA ILE A 30 -17.32 7.13 -31.26
C ILE A 30 -17.47 7.96 -32.53
N ALA A 31 -18.69 8.32 -32.90
CA ALA A 31 -18.98 9.06 -34.15
C ALA A 31 -18.29 10.44 -34.21
N GLN A 32 -18.03 11.05 -33.05
CA GLN A 32 -17.37 12.36 -32.95
C GLN A 32 -15.86 12.26 -32.72
N ASN A 33 -15.35 11.11 -32.28
CA ASN A 33 -13.95 10.91 -31.87
C ASN A 33 -13.37 9.64 -32.51
N THR A 34 -13.66 9.42 -33.79
CA THR A 34 -13.29 8.19 -34.52
C THR A 34 -11.79 7.93 -34.51
N ALA A 35 -10.98 8.99 -34.66
CA ALA A 35 -9.52 8.90 -34.65
C ALA A 35 -8.98 8.44 -33.30
N LEU A 36 -9.46 9.00 -32.18
CA LEU A 36 -9.06 8.55 -30.85
C LEU A 36 -9.54 7.13 -30.56
N PHE A 37 -10.79 6.80 -30.94
CA PHE A 37 -11.33 5.45 -30.78
C PHE A 37 -10.50 4.40 -31.54
N ALA A 38 -9.99 4.73 -32.73
CA ALA A 38 -9.12 3.82 -33.48
C ALA A 38 -7.79 3.50 -32.74
N LEU A 39 -7.35 4.37 -31.82
CA LEU A 39 -6.11 4.17 -31.05
C LEU A 39 -6.35 3.43 -29.74
N ILE A 40 -7.37 3.82 -28.96
CA ILE A 40 -7.57 3.28 -27.60
C ILE A 40 -8.72 2.28 -27.48
N GLY A 41 -9.58 2.19 -28.50
CA GLY A 41 -10.73 1.30 -28.53
C GLY A 41 -11.59 1.41 -27.27
N THR A 42 -12.01 0.27 -26.74
CA THR A 42 -12.76 0.16 -25.48
C THR A 42 -11.86 -0.21 -24.30
N THR A 43 -10.55 0.02 -24.39
CA THR A 43 -9.58 -0.38 -23.34
C THR A 43 -9.97 0.12 -21.95
N TYR A 44 -10.57 1.31 -21.87
CA TYR A 44 -10.99 1.93 -20.61
C TYR A 44 -12.51 1.82 -20.34
N GLY A 45 -13.27 1.16 -21.23
CA GLY A 45 -14.72 0.99 -21.11
C GLY A 45 -15.53 1.52 -22.30
N GLY A 46 -16.84 1.65 -22.09
CA GLY A 46 -17.83 1.95 -23.14
C GLY A 46 -18.38 0.70 -23.83
N ASN A 47 -19.27 0.89 -24.79
CA ASN A 47 -19.98 -0.22 -25.45
C ASN A 47 -19.37 -0.64 -26.80
N GLY A 48 -18.37 0.08 -27.30
CA GLY A 48 -17.68 -0.22 -28.56
C GLY A 48 -18.52 -0.04 -29.83
N GLN A 49 -19.77 0.43 -29.71
CA GLN A 49 -20.69 0.64 -30.83
C GLN A 49 -21.01 2.12 -31.00
N THR A 50 -21.39 2.79 -29.92
CA THR A 50 -21.69 4.22 -29.90
C THR A 50 -20.74 4.99 -29.00
N THR A 51 -20.17 4.36 -27.97
CA THR A 51 -19.31 5.01 -26.99
C THR A 51 -18.07 4.21 -26.63
N PHE A 52 -17.03 4.93 -26.21
CA PHE A 52 -15.84 4.41 -25.56
C PHE A 52 -15.49 5.31 -24.37
N ALA A 53 -14.73 4.81 -23.40
CA ALA A 53 -14.30 5.60 -22.25
C ALA A 53 -12.85 6.11 -22.41
N LEU A 54 -12.58 7.27 -21.82
CA LEU A 54 -11.23 7.77 -21.59
C LEU A 54 -10.59 7.06 -20.38
N PRO A 55 -9.25 7.12 -20.21
CA PRO A 55 -8.62 6.69 -18.97
C PRO A 55 -9.17 7.45 -17.76
N ASP A 56 -9.25 6.80 -16.60
CA ASP A 56 -9.49 7.47 -15.31
C ASP A 56 -8.19 7.45 -14.50
N LEU A 57 -7.53 8.59 -14.40
CA LEU A 57 -6.26 8.76 -13.70
C LEU A 57 -6.40 9.45 -12.33
N ARG A 58 -7.64 9.67 -11.86
CA ARG A 58 -7.87 10.25 -10.54
C ARG A 58 -7.42 9.26 -9.45
N GLY A 59 -6.55 9.70 -8.55
CA GLY A 59 -5.97 8.86 -7.50
C GLY A 59 -5.00 7.78 -8.02
N ARG A 60 -4.47 7.93 -9.24
CA ARG A 60 -3.61 6.90 -9.86
C ARG A 60 -2.26 7.46 -10.32
N VAL A 61 -1.26 6.59 -10.27
CA VAL A 61 0.07 6.83 -10.85
C VAL A 61 0.16 6.02 -12.16
N PRO A 62 0.40 6.67 -13.32
CA PRO A 62 0.61 5.95 -14.57
C PRO A 62 1.83 5.02 -14.51
N LEU A 63 1.69 3.80 -15.04
CA LEU A 63 2.76 2.82 -15.15
C LEU A 63 2.91 2.39 -16.63
N HIS A 64 4.15 2.21 -17.08
CA HIS A 64 4.42 1.72 -18.42
C HIS A 64 3.95 0.26 -18.56
N GLN A 65 3.31 -0.06 -19.69
CA GLN A 65 2.83 -1.41 -19.99
C GLN A 65 3.99 -2.38 -20.34
N GLY A 66 3.70 -3.67 -20.30
CA GLY A 66 4.61 -4.74 -20.70
C GLY A 66 5.21 -5.49 -19.52
N THR A 67 6.10 -6.42 -19.87
CA THR A 67 6.77 -7.29 -18.89
C THR A 67 7.96 -6.57 -18.30
N GLN A 68 8.00 -6.48 -16.96
CA GLN A 68 9.11 -5.88 -16.25
C GLN A 68 10.31 -6.87 -16.24
N PRO A 69 11.47 -6.51 -16.84
CA PRO A 69 12.63 -7.40 -16.87
C PRO A 69 13.06 -7.86 -15.48
N GLY A 70 13.41 -9.15 -15.35
CA GLY A 70 13.84 -9.74 -14.09
C GLY A 70 12.71 -10.05 -13.10
N THR A 71 11.44 -9.89 -13.50
CA THR A 71 10.27 -10.27 -12.71
C THR A 71 9.27 -11.07 -13.54
N ALA A 72 8.31 -11.72 -12.89
CA ALA A 72 7.16 -12.34 -13.57
C ALA A 72 6.01 -11.34 -13.84
N ASN A 73 6.20 -10.05 -13.51
CA ASN A 73 5.15 -9.05 -13.61
C ASN A 73 4.96 -8.62 -15.07
N ASN A 74 3.71 -8.65 -15.52
CA ASN A 74 3.29 -8.16 -16.83
C ASN A 74 2.11 -7.20 -16.66
N TYR A 75 2.27 -5.95 -17.08
CA TYR A 75 1.24 -4.92 -16.98
C TYR A 75 0.58 -4.68 -18.33
N VAL A 76 -0.73 -4.86 -18.43
CA VAL A 76 -1.46 -4.62 -19.68
C VAL A 76 -2.08 -3.21 -19.69
N MET A 77 -2.27 -2.63 -20.88
CA MET A 77 -2.91 -1.32 -21.00
C MET A 77 -4.29 -1.32 -20.33
N GLY A 78 -4.61 -0.27 -19.58
CA GLY A 78 -5.88 -0.15 -18.86
C GLY A 78 -5.96 -0.95 -17.55
N GLN A 79 -4.95 -1.75 -17.21
CA GLN A 79 -4.91 -2.47 -15.93
C GLN A 79 -4.90 -1.48 -14.76
N GLN A 80 -5.83 -1.69 -13.81
CA GLN A 80 -5.89 -0.96 -12.56
C GLN A 80 -5.39 -1.85 -11.42
N ALA A 81 -4.39 -1.38 -10.68
CA ALA A 81 -3.78 -2.10 -9.55
C ALA A 81 -3.28 -1.11 -8.49
N GLY A 82 -2.80 -1.64 -7.36
CA GLY A 82 -2.32 -0.86 -6.21
C GLY A 82 -3.39 -0.61 -5.14
N ALA A 83 -2.97 -0.02 -4.03
CA ALA A 83 -3.84 0.35 -2.91
C ALA A 83 -3.33 1.63 -2.24
N GLU A 84 -4.23 2.57 -1.98
CA GLU A 84 -3.93 3.84 -1.28
C GLU A 84 -3.68 3.62 0.21
N THR A 85 -4.30 2.61 0.81
CA THR A 85 -4.07 2.21 2.20
C THR A 85 -3.76 0.73 2.29
N VAL A 86 -2.91 0.36 3.25
CA VAL A 86 -2.56 -1.03 3.53
C VAL A 86 -2.72 -1.28 5.03
N THR A 87 -3.44 -2.35 5.38
CA THR A 87 -3.47 -2.86 6.76
C THR A 87 -2.29 -3.79 6.98
N LEU A 88 -1.46 -3.48 7.98
CA LEU A 88 -0.42 -4.40 8.44
C LEU A 88 -1.04 -5.46 9.36
N THR A 89 -1.12 -6.68 8.84
CA THR A 89 -1.45 -7.88 9.62
C THR A 89 -0.20 -8.46 10.27
N SER A 90 -0.36 -9.33 11.26
CA SER A 90 0.76 -10.06 11.87
C SER A 90 1.63 -10.83 10.87
N ASN A 91 1.06 -11.25 9.73
CA ASN A 91 1.80 -11.94 8.67
C ASN A 91 2.67 -11.02 7.83
N GLN A 92 2.43 -9.71 7.88
CA GLN A 92 3.20 -8.70 7.14
C GLN A 92 4.32 -8.07 8.01
N ILE A 93 4.45 -8.49 9.26
CA ILE A 93 5.50 -8.05 10.18
C ILE A 93 6.44 -9.24 10.42
N PRO A 94 7.77 -9.04 10.46
CA PRO A 94 8.70 -10.11 10.81
C PRO A 94 8.32 -10.78 12.13
N LEU A 95 8.41 -12.12 12.14
CA LEU A 95 8.25 -12.90 13.36
C LEU A 95 9.25 -12.40 14.40
N HIS A 96 8.74 -11.98 15.55
CA HIS A 96 9.54 -11.59 16.69
C HIS A 96 8.95 -12.23 17.94
N SER A 97 9.79 -12.40 18.95
CA SER A 97 9.40 -12.95 20.25
C SER A 97 10.03 -12.13 21.36
N HIS A 98 9.32 -12.00 22.47
CA HIS A 98 9.89 -11.49 23.70
C HIS A 98 10.30 -12.67 24.58
N SER A 99 11.58 -12.75 24.93
CA SER A 99 12.01 -13.70 25.95
C SER A 99 11.69 -13.12 27.32
N ALA A 100 10.85 -13.80 28.08
CA ALA A 100 10.57 -13.45 29.47
C ALA A 100 11.56 -14.19 30.39
N SER A 101 12.38 -13.42 31.11
CA SER A 101 13.30 -13.93 32.13
C SER A 101 12.81 -13.54 33.52
N ALA A 102 12.83 -14.48 34.47
CA ALA A 102 12.43 -14.25 35.84
C ALA A 102 13.37 -14.97 36.82
N SER A 103 13.38 -14.54 38.09
CA SER A 103 14.20 -15.15 39.14
C SER A 103 13.37 -15.66 40.32
N THR A 104 13.74 -16.82 40.85
CA THR A 104 13.20 -17.38 42.09
C THR A 104 13.87 -16.83 43.35
N ALA A 105 14.94 -16.06 43.21
CA ALA A 105 15.61 -15.45 44.34
C ALA A 105 14.74 -14.35 44.97
N VAL A 106 14.93 -14.10 46.27
CA VAL A 106 14.21 -13.05 47.01
C VAL A 106 14.96 -11.73 46.83
N PRO A 107 14.31 -10.65 46.35
CA PRO A 107 14.98 -9.38 46.14
C PRO A 107 15.41 -8.75 47.48
N PRO A 108 16.49 -7.94 47.50
CA PRO A 108 16.87 -7.17 48.68
C PRO A 108 15.72 -6.26 49.14
N ALA A 109 15.65 -5.95 50.44
CA ALA A 109 14.55 -5.17 51.05
C ALA A 109 14.32 -3.77 50.47
N THR A 110 15.22 -3.27 49.60
CA THR A 110 15.20 -1.91 49.03
C THR A 110 14.45 -1.78 47.69
N GLY A 111 13.70 -2.79 47.25
CA GLY A 111 12.76 -2.66 46.13
C GLY A 111 13.36 -2.65 44.72
N SER A 112 14.68 -2.87 44.58
CA SER A 112 15.33 -3.10 43.30
C SER A 112 15.27 -4.58 42.91
N GLY A 113 15.00 -4.89 41.64
CA GLY A 113 15.00 -6.26 41.10
C GLY A 113 16.33 -6.99 41.32
N ILE A 114 16.36 -8.30 41.07
CA ILE A 114 17.59 -9.09 41.23
C ILE A 114 18.42 -9.02 39.95
N THR A 115 19.71 -8.73 40.11
CA THR A 115 20.70 -8.81 39.03
C THR A 115 21.14 -10.27 38.86
N LEU A 116 20.94 -10.84 37.68
CA LEU A 116 21.56 -12.12 37.31
C LEU A 116 23.02 -11.88 36.88
N THR A 117 23.93 -12.84 37.12
CA THR A 117 25.35 -12.73 36.73
C THR A 117 25.48 -12.53 35.22
N GLY A 118 25.86 -11.32 34.81
CA GLY A 118 25.93 -10.86 33.42
C GLY A 118 25.79 -9.33 33.33
N PRO A 119 25.87 -8.71 32.14
CA PRO A 119 25.62 -7.27 31.97
C PRO A 119 24.25 -6.94 32.57
N ALA A 120 24.18 -5.96 33.47
CA ALA A 120 23.09 -5.77 34.44
C ALA A 120 21.67 -5.91 33.85
N VAL A 121 21.09 -7.12 33.92
CA VAL A 121 19.68 -7.37 33.63
C VAL A 121 18.96 -7.48 34.97
N TYR A 122 18.15 -6.47 35.28
CA TYR A 122 17.19 -6.54 36.38
C TYR A 122 15.98 -7.36 35.93
N VAL A 123 15.69 -8.45 36.62
CA VAL A 123 14.51 -9.27 36.35
C VAL A 123 13.45 -9.13 37.44
N PRO A 124 12.16 -9.30 37.12
CA PRO A 124 11.13 -9.51 38.12
C PRO A 124 11.54 -10.68 39.03
N ALA A 125 11.51 -10.44 40.33
CA ALA A 125 11.85 -11.41 41.36
C ALA A 125 10.62 -11.71 42.21
N ALA A 126 10.52 -12.93 42.73
CA ALA A 126 9.44 -13.31 43.62
C ALA A 126 9.52 -12.51 44.94
N PRO A 127 8.46 -11.84 45.41
CA PRO A 127 8.43 -11.37 46.79
C PRO A 127 8.47 -12.57 47.73
N ALA A 128 8.88 -12.34 48.99
CA ALA A 128 9.02 -13.41 49.98
C ALA A 128 7.76 -14.30 50.07
N LYS A 129 6.56 -13.71 49.95
CA LYS A 129 5.26 -14.36 49.69
C LYS A 129 4.28 -13.39 49.01
N PRO A 130 3.48 -13.82 48.01
CA PRO A 130 3.50 -15.13 47.33
C PRO A 130 4.60 -15.23 46.27
N LYS A 131 5.19 -16.42 46.08
CA LYS A 131 6.22 -16.64 45.04
C LYS A 131 5.56 -16.71 43.66
N PHE A 132 5.91 -15.78 42.77
CA PHE A 132 5.35 -15.73 41.40
C PHE A 132 6.11 -16.60 40.38
N TYR A 133 7.31 -17.08 40.73
CA TYR A 133 8.19 -17.86 39.85
C TYR A 133 8.78 -19.08 40.58
N ALA A 134 9.06 -20.16 39.84
CA ALA A 134 9.57 -21.44 40.35
C ALA A 134 10.85 -21.91 39.63
N PRO A 135 11.65 -22.82 40.22
CA PRO A 135 12.88 -23.31 39.58
C PRO A 135 12.61 -23.99 38.24
N ALA A 136 13.58 -23.92 37.32
CA ALA A 136 13.51 -24.60 36.03
C ALA A 136 13.23 -26.11 36.21
N GLY A 137 12.33 -26.67 35.40
CA GLY A 137 11.90 -28.07 35.49
C GLY A 137 10.74 -28.34 36.47
N SER A 138 10.25 -27.33 37.19
CA SER A 138 9.02 -27.44 37.98
C SER A 138 7.79 -27.58 37.07
N ALA A 139 6.70 -28.18 37.58
CA ALA A 139 5.43 -28.27 36.87
C ALA A 139 4.94 -26.87 36.43
N THR A 140 4.63 -26.72 35.14
CA THR A 140 4.19 -25.44 34.58
C THR A 140 2.72 -25.19 34.92
N VAL A 141 2.42 -23.95 35.30
CA VAL A 141 1.04 -23.46 35.45
C VAL A 141 0.86 -22.35 34.42
N ALA A 142 -0.28 -22.34 33.74
CA ALA A 142 -0.60 -21.27 32.80
C ALA A 142 -0.57 -19.91 33.53
N MET A 143 0.21 -18.96 33.02
CA MET A 143 0.13 -17.58 33.49
C MET A 143 -1.22 -16.98 33.10
N SER A 144 -1.64 -15.92 33.79
CA SER A 144 -2.79 -15.12 33.37
C SER A 144 -2.63 -14.75 31.89
N ALA A 145 -3.72 -14.87 31.11
CA ALA A 145 -3.68 -14.53 29.69
C ALA A 145 -3.19 -13.08 29.48
N GLN A 146 -3.52 -12.18 30.41
CA GLN A 146 -3.10 -10.77 30.40
C GLN A 146 -1.58 -10.56 30.59
N ALA A 147 -0.81 -11.60 30.94
CA ALA A 147 0.63 -11.49 31.13
C ALA A 147 1.39 -11.20 29.83
N ILE A 148 0.93 -11.74 28.69
CA ILE A 148 1.48 -11.47 27.36
C ILE A 148 0.31 -11.39 26.39
N GLN A 149 0.06 -10.19 25.85
CA GLN A 149 -0.96 -9.97 24.85
C GLN A 149 -0.32 -9.67 23.49
N PRO A 150 -0.93 -10.08 22.38
CA PRO A 150 -0.56 -9.57 21.07
C PRO A 150 -0.62 -8.04 21.06
N ALA A 151 0.41 -7.40 20.52
CA ALA A 151 0.45 -5.96 20.29
C ALA A 151 0.19 -5.66 18.81
N GLY A 152 -0.46 -4.53 18.54
CA GLY A 152 -0.87 -4.11 17.19
C GLY A 152 -2.39 -4.08 17.04
N GLY A 153 -2.90 -3.04 16.35
CA GLY A 153 -4.34 -2.79 16.22
C GLY A 153 -4.94 -3.20 14.89
N ASN A 154 -4.17 -3.83 13.98
CA ASN A 154 -4.55 -4.10 12.58
C ASN A 154 -5.20 -2.88 11.91
N GLN A 155 -4.68 -1.68 12.19
CA GLN A 155 -5.19 -0.47 11.58
C GLN A 155 -4.51 -0.22 10.24
N PRO A 156 -5.24 0.25 9.23
CA PRO A 156 -4.64 0.67 7.96
C PRO A 156 -3.71 1.86 8.18
N HIS A 157 -2.63 1.90 7.40
CA HIS A 157 -1.81 3.08 7.24
C HIS A 157 -1.86 3.55 5.79
N ASP A 158 -1.52 4.83 5.59
CA ASP A 158 -1.37 5.42 4.27
C ASP A 158 -0.20 4.73 3.53
N ASN A 159 -0.43 4.37 2.27
CA ASN A 159 0.55 3.76 1.37
C ASN A 159 0.87 4.68 0.17
N MET A 160 0.38 5.92 0.19
CA MET A 160 0.70 6.91 -0.83
C MET A 160 2.07 7.54 -0.55
N ALA A 161 2.90 7.63 -1.59
CA ALA A 161 4.08 8.50 -1.56
C ALA A 161 3.65 9.97 -1.53
N PRO A 162 4.48 10.91 -1.04
CA PRO A 162 4.17 12.34 -1.10
C PRO A 162 3.77 12.77 -2.52
N PHE A 163 2.66 13.49 -2.66
CA PHE A 163 2.09 13.85 -3.95
C PHE A 163 1.63 15.31 -4.01
N LEU A 164 1.57 15.84 -5.24
CA LEU A 164 0.94 17.13 -5.56
C LEU A 164 -0.11 16.88 -6.64
N ALA A 165 -1.35 17.27 -6.38
CA ALA A 165 -2.45 17.03 -7.30
C ALA A 165 -2.42 18.00 -8.49
N VAL A 166 -2.41 17.44 -9.69
CA VAL A 166 -2.64 18.14 -10.96
C VAL A 166 -3.55 17.28 -11.84
N SER A 167 -4.14 17.88 -12.87
CA SER A 167 -5.02 17.17 -13.80
C SER A 167 -4.21 16.40 -14.83
N PHE A 168 -4.78 15.31 -15.34
CA PHE A 168 -4.32 14.66 -16.56
C PHE A 168 -5.29 14.99 -17.69
N ILE A 169 -4.75 15.37 -18.84
CA ILE A 169 -5.52 15.60 -20.06
C ILE A 169 -5.03 14.69 -21.18
N ILE A 170 -5.94 14.27 -22.06
CA ILE A 170 -5.68 13.48 -23.26
C ILE A 170 -6.09 14.25 -24.51
N ALA A 171 -5.25 14.22 -25.53
CA ALA A 171 -5.54 14.84 -26.81
C ALA A 171 -6.62 14.06 -27.58
N ILE A 172 -7.73 14.72 -27.88
CA ILE A 172 -8.81 14.17 -28.71
C ILE A 172 -8.70 14.64 -30.18
N GLU A 173 -7.94 15.71 -30.42
CA GLU A 173 -7.57 16.22 -31.74
C GLU A 173 -6.04 16.36 -31.83
N GLY A 174 -5.47 16.19 -33.04
CA GLY A 174 -4.03 16.25 -33.25
C GLY A 174 -3.57 15.43 -34.46
N ILE A 175 -2.28 15.13 -34.52
CA ILE A 175 -1.69 14.27 -35.55
C ILE A 175 -2.00 12.80 -35.21
N PHE A 176 -2.51 12.04 -36.18
CA PHE A 176 -2.70 10.61 -36.00
C PHE A 176 -1.33 9.90 -36.04
N PRO A 177 -0.97 9.10 -35.02
CA PRO A 177 0.33 8.41 -34.99
C PRO A 177 0.32 7.24 -35.98
N SER A 178 1.13 7.33 -37.04
CA SER A 178 1.33 6.24 -38.00
C SER A 178 2.46 5.30 -37.56
N GLN A 179 2.25 4.00 -37.72
CA GLN A 179 3.32 3.00 -37.58
C GLN A 179 4.19 3.01 -38.84
N ASN A 180 5.50 2.79 -38.67
CA ASN A 180 6.44 2.57 -39.78
C ASN A 180 6.49 1.09 -40.18
#